data_AF-A0A1I1TEJ4-F1
#
_entry.id   AF-A0A1I1TEJ4-F1
#
_cell.length_a   1.000
_cell.length_b   1.000
_cell.length_c   1.000
_cell.angle_alpha   90.00
_cell.angle_beta   90.00
_cell.angle_gamma   90.00
#
_symmetry.space_group_name_H-M   'P 1'
#
loop_
_entity.id
_entity.type
_entity.pdbx_description
1 polymer ?
#
loop_
_entity_poly.entity_id
_entity_poly.type
_entity_poly.pdbx_seq_one_letter_code
_entity_poly.pdbx_strand_id
1 'polypeptide(L)'
;MPTYQDVTDTAKIEKQINKNIQDVEAAEQALVTIHTLAGETQITADPMSQWLGLLSKAFPKVQKWGGSKDLIEIYPAGTTGLGKSDRLKFQVGKTQVAVVEAYESEH
;
A
#
# COMPACT_ATOMS: atom_id res chain seq x y z
N MET A 1 -22.85 -6.40 -0.91
CA MET A 1 -22.12 -6.43 0.38
C MET A 1 -21.28 -5.17 0.47
N PRO A 2 -21.08 -4.57 1.66
CA PRO A 2 -20.29 -3.34 1.77
C PRO A 2 -18.83 -3.62 1.40
N THR A 3 -18.23 -2.69 0.64
CA THR A 3 -16.82 -2.72 0.25
C THR A 3 -16.03 -1.68 1.05
N TYR A 4 -14.70 -1.72 0.95
CA TYR A 4 -13.86 -0.76 1.65
C TYR A 4 -13.97 0.63 1.02
N GLN A 5 -13.92 1.65 1.86
CA GLN A 5 -13.70 3.02 1.41
C GLN A 5 -12.20 3.31 1.40
N ASP A 6 -11.68 3.71 0.24
CA ASP A 6 -10.35 4.30 0.16
C ASP A 6 -10.39 5.74 0.68
N VAL A 7 -9.67 6.01 1.77
CA VAL A 7 -9.55 7.34 2.39
C VAL A 7 -8.12 7.89 2.26
N THR A 8 -7.36 7.40 1.28
CA THR A 8 -6.05 7.94 0.91
C THR A 8 -6.15 9.43 0.59
N ASP A 9 -5.28 10.24 1.20
CA ASP A 9 -5.06 11.63 0.78
C ASP A 9 -4.18 11.64 -0.47
N THR A 10 -4.80 11.44 -1.63
CA THR A 10 -4.10 11.24 -2.91
C THR A 10 -3.12 12.37 -3.21
N ALA A 11 -3.53 13.63 -3.01
CA ALA A 11 -2.66 14.78 -3.27
C ALA A 11 -1.41 14.79 -2.37
N LYS A 12 -1.56 14.41 -1.09
CA LYS A 12 -0.41 14.26 -0.19
C LYS A 12 0.49 13.10 -0.64
N ILE A 13 -0.06 11.95 -0.99
CA ILE A 13 0.75 10.78 -1.35
C ILE A 13 1.45 10.98 -2.69
N GLU A 14 0.79 11.54 -3.70
CA GLU A 14 1.43 11.90 -4.98
C GLU A 14 2.61 12.84 -4.77
N LYS A 15 2.48 13.83 -3.87
CA LYS A 15 3.60 14.71 -3.52
C LYS A 15 4.76 13.96 -2.86
N GLN A 16 4.46 12.96 -2.02
CA GLN A 16 5.49 12.14 -1.39
C GLN A 16 6.15 11.21 -2.40
N ILE A 17 5.41 10.60 -3.32
CA ILE A 17 5.94 9.78 -4.41
C ILE A 17 6.93 10.60 -5.23
N ASN A 18 6.49 11.74 -5.76
CA ASN A 18 7.32 12.61 -6.58
C ASN A 18 8.59 13.13 -5.86
N LYS A 19 8.59 13.16 -4.53
CA LYS A 19 9.71 13.67 -3.73
C LYS A 19 10.67 12.57 -3.27
N ASN A 20 10.15 11.40 -2.88
CA ASN A 20 10.87 10.42 -2.09
C ASN A 20 11.09 9.08 -2.79
N ILE A 21 10.35 8.79 -3.87
CA ILE A 21 10.35 7.49 -4.55
C ILE A 21 11.22 7.56 -5.81
N GLN A 22 11.98 6.50 -6.09
CA GLN A 22 12.78 6.41 -7.32
C GLN A 22 11.94 6.02 -8.53
N ASP A 23 11.15 4.96 -8.41
CA ASP A 23 10.24 4.48 -9.46
C ASP A 23 8.83 5.06 -9.26
N VAL A 24 8.67 6.31 -9.70
CA VAL A 24 7.42 7.07 -9.59
C VAL A 24 6.27 6.36 -10.30
N GLU A 25 6.51 5.82 -11.50
CA GLU A 25 5.49 5.14 -12.30
C GLU A 25 4.95 3.90 -11.59
N ALA A 26 5.83 3.06 -11.04
CA ALA A 26 5.41 1.88 -10.29
C ALA A 26 4.60 2.26 -9.03
N ALA A 27 4.98 3.33 -8.33
CA ALA A 27 4.27 3.79 -7.15
C ALA A 27 2.90 4.41 -7.46
N GLU A 28 2.79 5.19 -8.54
CA GLU A 28 1.51 5.74 -9.01
C GLU A 28 0.56 4.63 -9.48
N GLN A 29 1.09 3.65 -10.23
CA GLN A 29 0.31 2.49 -10.64
C GLN A 29 -0.18 1.68 -9.42
N ALA A 30 0.64 1.58 -8.37
CA ALA A 30 0.24 0.94 -7.13
C ALA A 30 -0.91 1.66 -6.42
N LEU A 31 -0.91 3.00 -6.41
CA LEU A 31 -2.04 3.77 -5.87
C LEU A 31 -3.34 3.49 -6.63
N VAL A 32 -3.29 3.51 -7.95
CA VAL A 32 -4.47 3.19 -8.79
C VAL A 32 -4.98 1.79 -8.48
N THR A 33 -4.08 0.81 -8.40
CA THR A 33 -4.45 -0.59 -8.08
C THR A 33 -5.09 -0.71 -6.69
N ILE A 34 -4.53 -0.04 -5.67
CA ILE A 34 -5.10 -0.05 -4.31
C ILE A 34 -6.49 0.58 -4.30
N HIS A 35 -6.66 1.71 -5.00
CA HIS A 35 -7.96 2.39 -5.11
C HIS A 35 -9.02 1.48 -5.73
N THR A 36 -8.69 0.81 -6.85
CA THR A 36 -9.58 -0.16 -7.50
C THR A 36 -9.91 -1.32 -6.55
N LEU A 37 -8.90 -1.91 -5.91
CA LEU A 37 -9.10 -3.02 -4.97
C LEU A 37 -10.01 -2.63 -3.80
N ALA A 38 -9.93 -1.39 -3.29
CA ALA A 38 -10.78 -0.95 -2.19
C ALA A 38 -12.27 -0.97 -2.59
N GLY A 39 -12.58 -0.46 -3.79
CA GLY A 39 -13.93 -0.43 -4.34
C GLY A 39 -14.52 -1.82 -4.64
N GLU A 40 -13.67 -2.81 -4.91
CA GLU A 40 -14.07 -4.18 -5.27
C GLU A 40 -14.07 -5.16 -4.09
N THR A 41 -13.26 -4.88 -3.07
CA THR A 41 -13.03 -5.81 -1.96
C THR A 41 -14.14 -5.70 -0.93
N GLN A 42 -14.83 -6.81 -0.70
CA GLN A 42 -15.85 -6.92 0.35
C GLN A 42 -15.22 -6.94 1.74
N ILE A 43 -15.86 -6.29 2.70
CA ILE A 43 -15.40 -6.25 4.10
C ILE A 43 -15.53 -7.63 4.75
N THR A 44 -14.49 -8.04 5.49
CA THR A 44 -14.44 -9.31 6.20
C THR A 44 -14.07 -9.16 7.68
N ALA A 45 -14.22 -10.23 8.45
CA ALA A 45 -13.83 -10.28 9.87
C ALA A 45 -12.30 -10.34 10.08
N ASP A 46 -11.54 -10.71 9.04
CA ASP A 46 -10.07 -10.73 9.04
C ASP A 46 -9.50 -9.87 7.90
N PRO A 47 -9.59 -8.53 8.04
CA PRO A 47 -9.22 -7.61 6.99
C PRO A 47 -7.71 -7.68 6.66
N MET A 48 -6.86 -7.93 7.66
CA MET A 48 -5.41 -7.95 7.46
C MET A 48 -4.98 -9.13 6.58
N SER A 49 -5.45 -10.34 6.86
CA SER A 49 -5.10 -11.51 6.04
C SER A 49 -5.67 -11.39 4.62
N GLN A 50 -6.88 -10.84 4.48
CA GLN A 50 -7.48 -10.58 3.17
C GLN A 50 -6.63 -9.61 2.35
N TRP A 51 -6.27 -8.44 2.91
CA TRP A 51 -5.50 -7.42 2.21
C TRP A 51 -4.07 -7.87 1.92
N LEU A 52 -3.40 -8.57 2.84
CA LEU A 52 -2.09 -9.19 2.55
C LEU A 52 -2.17 -10.15 1.36
N GLY A 53 -3.20 -11.01 1.32
CA GLY A 53 -3.39 -11.98 0.25
C GLY A 53 -3.72 -11.33 -1.11
N LEU A 54 -4.51 -10.26 -1.12
CA LEU A 54 -4.84 -9.51 -2.33
C LEU A 54 -3.61 -8.76 -2.87
N LEU A 55 -2.94 -8.01 -2.01
CA LEU A 55 -1.79 -7.20 -2.40
C LEU A 55 -0.60 -8.08 -2.82
N SER A 56 -0.42 -9.26 -2.24
CA SER A 56 0.63 -10.22 -2.66
C SER A 56 0.43 -10.76 -4.08
N LYS A 57 -0.78 -10.67 -4.64
CA LYS A 57 -1.06 -11.03 -6.03
C LYS A 57 -0.81 -9.88 -6.99
N ALA A 58 -0.96 -8.64 -6.50
CA ALA A 58 -0.85 -7.43 -7.30
C ALA A 58 0.58 -6.88 -7.34
N PHE A 59 1.37 -7.12 -6.29
CA PHE A 59 2.69 -6.50 -6.12
C PHE A 59 3.80 -7.53 -5.93
N PRO A 60 5.04 -7.21 -6.34
CA PRO A 60 6.18 -8.12 -6.23
C PRO A 60 6.49 -8.53 -4.79
N LYS A 61 6.30 -7.60 -3.84
CA LYS A 61 6.50 -7.87 -2.42
C LYS A 61 5.56 -7.02 -1.58
N VAL A 62 4.94 -7.67 -0.61
CA VAL A 62 4.19 -7.04 0.47
C VAL A 62 4.44 -7.77 1.76
N GLN A 63 4.38 -7.07 2.88
CA GLN A 63 4.50 -7.68 4.19
C GLN A 63 3.82 -6.83 5.26
N LYS A 64 3.47 -7.45 6.37
CA LYS A 64 2.96 -6.70 7.53
C LYS A 64 4.09 -5.86 8.13
N TRP A 65 3.80 -4.60 8.48
CA TRP A 65 4.74 -3.75 9.19
C TRP A 65 4.98 -4.28 10.61
N GLY A 66 6.25 -4.47 10.98
CA GLY A 66 6.65 -4.96 12.29
C GLY A 66 6.13 -4.07 13.42
N GLY A 67 5.44 -4.65 14.40
CA GLY A 67 4.92 -3.92 15.56
C GLY A 67 3.62 -3.15 15.33
N SER A 68 3.06 -3.15 14.12
CA SER A 68 1.72 -2.61 13.85
C SER A 68 0.66 -3.70 13.80
N LYS A 69 -0.59 -3.34 14.13
CA LYS A 69 -1.76 -4.22 14.01
C LYS A 69 -2.47 -4.09 12.65
N ASP A 70 -2.27 -2.97 11.96
CA ASP A 70 -3.09 -2.52 10.84
C ASP A 70 -2.29 -1.98 9.65
N LEU A 71 -0.95 -2.03 9.69
CA LEU A 71 -0.11 -1.53 8.60
C LEU A 71 0.52 -2.66 7.78
N ILE A 72 0.53 -2.47 6.48
CA ILE A 72 1.18 -3.29 5.45
C ILE A 72 2.20 -2.40 4.72
N GLU A 73 3.38 -2.96 4.45
CA GLU A 73 4.36 -2.40 3.51
C GLU A 73 4.13 -3.00 2.14
N ILE A 74 4.10 -2.15 1.13
CA ILE A 74 4.01 -2.51 -0.27
C ILE A 74 5.27 -2.02 -0.96
N TYR A 75 5.92 -2.90 -1.72
CA TYR A 75 7.12 -2.61 -2.48
C TYR A 75 6.72 -2.59 -3.97
N PRO A 76 6.33 -1.43 -4.53
CA PRO A 76 5.73 -1.35 -5.86
C PRO A 76 6.66 -1.90 -6.96
N ALA A 77 7.94 -1.57 -6.90
CA ALA A 77 8.97 -2.09 -7.83
C ALA A 77 9.75 -3.30 -7.27
N GLY A 78 9.32 -3.87 -6.13
CA GLY A 78 10.06 -4.90 -5.41
C GLY A 78 11.23 -4.34 -4.58
N THR A 79 12.24 -5.18 -4.30
CA THR A 79 13.44 -4.81 -3.53
C THR A 79 14.65 -4.72 -4.44
N THR A 80 14.80 -3.59 -5.12
CA THR A 80 15.94 -3.34 -6.02
C THR A 80 17.08 -2.66 -5.25
N GLY A 81 18.09 -3.46 -4.86
CA GLY A 81 19.35 -2.96 -4.29
C GLY A 81 19.51 -3.24 -2.78
N LEU A 82 20.76 -3.46 -2.38
CA LEU A 82 21.16 -3.58 -0.98
C LEU A 82 20.82 -2.28 -0.25
N GLY A 83 19.68 -2.26 0.45
CA GLY A 83 19.35 -1.25 1.45
C GLY A 83 18.23 -0.26 1.11
N LYS A 84 18.12 0.10 -0.17
CA LYS A 84 17.11 1.06 -0.65
C LYS A 84 15.98 0.35 -1.38
N SER A 85 14.75 0.67 -1.00
CA SER A 85 13.57 0.17 -1.70
C SER A 85 12.45 1.17 -1.51
N ASP A 86 11.76 1.44 -2.61
CA ASP A 86 10.54 2.24 -2.63
C ASP A 86 9.44 1.49 -1.86
N ARG A 87 8.76 2.20 -0.97
CA ARG A 87 7.72 1.65 -0.11
C ARG A 87 6.50 2.55 -0.06
N LEU A 88 5.33 1.92 -0.10
CA LEU A 88 4.07 2.51 0.30
C LEU A 88 3.63 1.86 1.62
N LYS A 89 3.27 2.70 2.60
CA LYS A 89 2.67 2.25 3.86
C LYS A 89 1.15 2.29 3.72
N PHE A 90 0.53 1.13 3.81
CA PHE A 90 -0.89 0.94 3.63
C PHE A 90 -1.56 0.55 4.94
N GLN A 91 -2.55 1.33 5.36
CA GLN A 91 -3.33 1.11 6.58
C GLN A 91 -4.65 0.41 6.27
N VAL A 92 -4.95 -0.61 7.07
CA VAL A 92 -6.14 -1.45 6.95
C VAL A 92 -7.03 -1.27 8.17
N GLY A 93 -8.12 -0.54 8.01
CA GLY A 93 -9.17 -0.42 9.00
C GLY A 93 -10.26 -1.49 8.87
N LYS A 94 -11.29 -1.38 9.70
CA LYS A 94 -12.47 -2.27 9.64
C LYS A 94 -13.29 -2.08 8.36
N THR A 95 -13.43 -0.84 7.91
CA THR A 95 -14.27 -0.45 6.78
C THR A 95 -13.58 0.49 5.80
N GLN A 96 -12.38 0.94 6.14
CA GLN A 96 -11.62 1.93 5.39
C GLN A 96 -10.19 1.45 5.20
N VAL A 97 -9.56 1.88 4.13
CA VAL A 97 -8.15 1.66 3.86
C VAL A 97 -7.50 2.94 3.35
N ALA A 98 -6.20 3.09 3.54
CA ALA A 98 -5.48 4.25 3.02
C ALA A 98 -4.01 3.95 2.80
N VAL A 99 -3.43 4.50 1.74
CA VAL A 99 -1.98 4.73 1.71
C VAL A 99 -1.69 5.96 2.54
N VAL A 100 -0.88 5.81 3.59
CA VAL A 100 -0.62 6.87 4.58
C VAL A 100 0.74 7.53 4.40
N GLU A 101 1.65 6.86 3.70
CA GLU A 101 3.03 7.30 3.50
C GLU A 101 3.65 6.66 2.25
N ALA A 102 4.41 7.44 1.47
CA ALA A 102 5.30 6.97 0.40
C ALA A 102 6.74 7.45 0.67
N TYR A 103 7.69 6.52 0.67
CA TYR A 103 9.08 6.78 1.03
C TYR A 103 10.05 5.73 0.46
N GLU A 104 11.30 6.12 0.27
CA GLU A 104 12.43 5.20 0.07
C GLU A 104 12.99 4.80 1.44
N SER A 105 13.25 3.51 1.67
CA SER A 105 13.95 3.10 2.90
C SER A 105 15.45 3.37 2.85
N GLU A 106 16.03 3.80 3.96
CA GLU A 106 17.47 4.07 4.10
C GLU A 106 18.29 2.89 4.68
N HIS A 107 17.80 1.65 4.59
CA HIS A 107 18.44 0.53 5.31
C HIS A 107 19.77 0.08 4.72
#